data_AF-A0A812R0U7-F1
#
_entry.id   AF-A0A812R0U7-F1
#
_cell.length_a   1.000
_cell.length_b   1.000
_cell.length_c   1.000
_cell.angle_alpha   90.00
_cell.angle_beta   90.00
_cell.angle_gamma   90.00
#
_symmetry.space_group_name_H-M   'P 1'
#
loop_
_entity.id
_entity.type
_entity.pdbx_description
1 polymer ?
#
loop_
_entity_poly.entity_id
_entity_poly.type
_entity_poly.pdbx_seq_one_letter_code
_entity_poly.pdbx_strand_id
1 'polypeptide(L)'
;VASASEAWRGELRKLGLEQIITARMPEFLHNPRAMKYATWCAASMVGLPYVVQELRTHSQSAVAVDACFCTIIDILDDDVSGAWLLQHQRVEADVLNASDVSLLMDMVVQSMLLHKEETMLQRRGCHCLALMVRLKHLHLLPQELLCRIIEVALSTIATTSPGSVRDSSYCLRQMLEAQVCRGEEAQKEEQVRTALKLELHRQGAVALLHQQMDYFLELEDAYRHSEIFEEIAACLFALNGPLAALSAWDHYLLVSLVDVDGRVFVRGAGMKAIFEMGRAEASTLQPVAGQILAAVQSFLADDPE
;
A
#
# COMPACT_ATOMS: atom_id res chain seq x y z
N VAL A 1 -7.69 -16.40 12.53
CA VAL A 1 -8.51 -17.63 12.79
C VAL A 1 -8.97 -17.78 14.26
N ALA A 2 -8.47 -16.99 15.23
CA ALA A 2 -9.06 -16.93 16.59
C ALA A 2 -10.12 -15.82 16.79
N SER A 3 -10.36 -14.99 15.77
CA SER A 3 -11.24 -13.80 15.83
C SER A 3 -12.73 -14.09 15.57
N ALA A 4 -13.10 -15.30 15.16
CA ALA A 4 -14.48 -15.65 14.77
C ALA A 4 -15.40 -16.06 15.94
N SER A 5 -14.87 -16.14 17.17
CA SER A 5 -15.65 -16.43 18.39
C SER A 5 -15.83 -15.14 19.21
N GLU A 6 -16.84 -14.35 18.85
CA GLU A 6 -17.13 -12.98 19.30
C GLU A 6 -17.62 -12.82 20.76
N ALA A 7 -17.79 -13.91 21.52
CA ALA A 7 -18.39 -13.84 22.86
C ALA A 7 -17.62 -12.94 23.84
N TRP A 8 -16.28 -12.94 23.76
CA TRP A 8 -15.44 -12.13 24.66
C TRP A 8 -15.59 -10.62 24.41
N ARG A 9 -15.80 -10.18 23.17
CA ARG A 9 -15.97 -8.75 22.84
C ARG A 9 -17.21 -8.18 23.52
N GLY A 10 -18.32 -8.92 23.47
CA GLY A 10 -19.57 -8.54 24.14
C GLY A 10 -19.39 -8.40 25.65
N GLU A 11 -18.66 -9.30 26.30
CA GLU A 11 -18.37 -9.21 27.74
C GLU A 11 -17.46 -8.03 28.08
N LEU A 12 -16.43 -7.74 27.27
CA LEU A 12 -15.57 -6.56 27.49
C LEU A 12 -16.33 -5.24 27.26
N ARG A 13 -17.22 -5.17 26.26
CA ARG A 13 -18.11 -4.01 26.06
C ARG A 13 -19.03 -3.81 27.26
N LYS A 14 -19.62 -4.88 27.83
CA LYS A 14 -20.45 -4.79 29.05
C LYS A 14 -19.69 -4.26 30.27
N LEU A 15 -18.40 -4.57 30.38
CA LEU A 15 -17.53 -4.05 31.44
C LEU A 15 -17.10 -2.59 31.22
N GLY A 16 -17.50 -1.97 30.10
CA GLY A 16 -17.14 -0.61 29.75
C GLY A 16 -15.65 -0.44 29.46
N LEU A 17 -14.97 -1.51 29.03
CA LEU A 17 -13.52 -1.49 28.85
C LEU A 17 -13.07 -0.46 27.81
N GLU A 18 -13.85 -0.29 26.74
CA GLU A 18 -13.64 0.76 25.75
C GLU A 18 -13.61 2.15 26.40
N GLN A 19 -14.63 2.50 27.19
CA GLN A 19 -14.73 3.81 27.84
C GLN A 19 -13.58 4.01 28.83
N ILE A 20 -13.18 2.96 29.55
CA ILE A 20 -12.04 2.99 30.47
C ILE A 20 -10.73 3.26 29.72
N ILE A 21 -10.49 2.56 28.60
CA ILE A 21 -9.28 2.76 27.80
C ILE A 21 -9.26 4.17 27.22
N THR A 22 -10.35 4.61 26.56
CA THR A 22 -10.46 5.93 25.95
C THR A 22 -10.26 7.05 26.97
N ALA A 23 -10.85 6.93 28.17
CA ALA A 23 -10.67 7.91 29.23
C ALA A 23 -9.20 8.06 29.67
N ARG A 24 -8.39 7.01 29.51
CA ARG A 24 -6.98 6.97 29.89
C ARG A 24 -6.01 7.26 28.76
N MET A 25 -6.46 7.34 27.51
CA MET A 25 -5.60 7.66 26.37
C MET A 25 -4.78 8.95 26.51
N PRO A 26 -5.30 10.04 27.13
CA PRO A 26 -4.47 11.21 27.40
C PRO A 26 -3.21 10.89 28.21
N GLU A 27 -3.23 9.89 29.10
CA GLU A 27 -2.06 9.43 29.86
C GLU A 27 -0.99 8.78 28.95
N PHE A 28 -1.39 8.26 27.79
CA PHE A 28 -0.53 7.50 26.88
C PHE A 28 0.06 8.33 25.74
N LEU A 29 -0.33 9.60 25.57
CA LEU A 29 0.13 10.46 24.47
C LEU A 29 1.65 10.63 24.42
N HIS A 30 2.34 10.47 25.55
CA HIS A 30 3.81 10.55 25.64
C HIS A 30 4.51 9.18 25.56
N ASN A 31 3.77 8.09 25.38
CA ASN A 31 4.30 6.74 25.25
C ASN A 31 3.74 6.07 23.98
N PRO A 32 4.47 6.14 22.85
CA PRO A 32 3.99 5.62 21.57
C PRO A 32 3.58 4.16 21.59
N ARG A 33 4.25 3.34 22.41
CA ARG A 33 3.93 1.92 22.53
C ARG A 33 2.64 1.69 23.31
N ALA A 34 2.44 2.41 24.42
CA ALA A 34 1.20 2.34 25.18
C ALA A 34 0.01 2.86 24.35
N MET A 35 0.22 3.94 23.60
CA MET A 35 -0.81 4.48 22.70
C MET A 35 -1.24 3.45 21.66
N LYS A 36 -0.28 2.80 20.98
CA LYS A 36 -0.57 1.71 20.02
C LYS A 36 -1.41 0.60 20.62
N TYR A 37 -1.01 0.08 21.78
CA TYR A 37 -1.73 -1.02 22.40
C TYR A 37 -3.12 -0.60 22.90
N ALA A 38 -3.27 0.62 23.41
CA ALA A 38 -4.55 1.16 23.83
C ALA A 38 -5.50 1.33 22.63
N THR A 39 -5.03 1.98 21.56
CA THR A 39 -5.80 2.18 20.33
C THR A 39 -6.18 0.84 19.69
N TRP A 40 -5.24 -0.10 19.56
CA TRP A 40 -5.51 -1.42 19.01
C TRP A 40 -6.52 -2.21 19.86
N CYS A 41 -6.41 -2.16 21.18
CA CYS A 41 -7.32 -2.85 22.08
C CYS A 41 -8.75 -2.30 21.96
N ALA A 42 -8.91 -0.98 21.92
CA ALA A 42 -10.21 -0.35 21.74
C ALA A 42 -10.80 -0.63 20.34
N ALA A 43 -9.99 -0.53 19.28
CA ALA A 43 -10.43 -0.86 17.93
C ALA A 43 -10.73 -2.35 17.75
N SER A 44 -10.09 -3.25 18.48
CA SER A 44 -10.41 -4.69 18.48
C SER A 44 -11.79 -4.99 19.06
N MET A 45 -12.37 -4.06 19.84
CA MET A 45 -13.72 -4.15 20.40
C MET A 45 -14.75 -3.42 19.53
N VAL A 46 -14.42 -2.28 18.93
CA VAL A 46 -15.36 -1.38 18.24
C VAL A 46 -15.23 -1.41 16.70
N GLY A 47 -14.04 -1.71 16.20
CA GLY A 47 -13.68 -1.68 14.77
C GLY A 47 -13.10 -0.35 14.31
N LEU A 48 -13.05 -0.14 12.99
CA LEU A 48 -12.54 1.10 12.38
C LEU A 48 -13.31 2.37 12.76
N PRO A 49 -14.62 2.37 13.10
CA PRO A 49 -15.29 3.59 13.56
C PRO A 49 -14.61 4.25 14.77
N TYR A 50 -14.02 3.45 15.66
CA TYR A 50 -13.21 3.98 16.75
C TYR A 50 -11.96 4.70 16.24
N VAL A 51 -11.26 4.12 15.27
CA VAL A 51 -10.07 4.76 14.68
C VAL A 51 -10.43 6.08 13.98
N VAL A 52 -11.59 6.14 13.30
CA VAL A 52 -12.11 7.39 12.73
C VAL A 52 -12.32 8.44 13.83
N GLN A 53 -12.94 8.07 14.95
CA GLN A 53 -13.16 9.00 16.05
C GLN A 53 -11.84 9.50 16.67
N GLU A 54 -10.86 8.60 16.85
CA GLU A 54 -9.55 8.94 17.39
C GLU A 54 -8.75 9.86 16.46
N LEU A 55 -8.74 9.59 15.15
CA LEU A 55 -8.11 10.47 14.18
C LEU A 55 -8.76 11.86 14.14
N ARG A 56 -10.07 11.98 14.36
CA ARG A 56 -10.74 13.30 14.47
C ARG A 56 -10.32 14.04 15.74
N THR A 57 -10.31 13.35 16.87
CA THR A 57 -10.04 13.94 18.19
C THR A 57 -8.57 14.34 18.35
N HIS A 58 -7.66 13.50 17.84
CA HIS A 58 -6.22 13.61 18.09
C HIS A 58 -5.40 13.79 16.81
N SER A 59 -5.99 14.38 15.75
CA SER A 59 -5.32 14.66 14.47
C SER A 59 -3.98 15.38 14.62
N GLN A 60 -3.84 16.25 15.62
CA GLN A 60 -2.62 17.04 15.88
C GLN A 60 -1.50 16.26 16.58
N SER A 61 -1.77 15.05 17.08
CA SER A 61 -0.78 14.24 17.79
C SER A 61 -0.20 13.18 16.85
N ALA A 62 1.05 13.35 16.44
CA ALA A 62 1.76 12.36 15.62
C ALA A 62 1.75 10.97 16.27
N VAL A 63 1.86 10.89 17.60
CA VAL A 63 1.82 9.64 18.36
C VAL A 63 0.45 8.95 18.26
N ALA A 64 -0.64 9.72 18.33
CA ALA A 64 -2.00 9.19 18.20
C ALA A 64 -2.29 8.74 16.77
N VAL A 65 -1.90 9.55 15.78
CA VAL A 65 -2.03 9.23 14.35
C VAL A 65 -1.24 7.96 14.02
N ASP A 66 -0.02 7.82 14.54
CA ASP A 66 0.83 6.64 14.32
C ASP A 66 0.20 5.37 14.89
N ALA A 67 -0.44 5.48 16.05
CA ALA A 67 -1.19 4.38 16.66
C ALA A 67 -2.44 4.02 15.85
N CYS A 68 -3.16 5.01 15.33
CA CYS A 68 -4.30 4.81 14.45
C CYS A 68 -3.89 4.13 13.14
N PHE A 69 -2.82 4.58 12.49
CA PHE A 69 -2.32 3.96 11.25
C PHE A 69 -1.90 2.52 11.48
N CYS A 70 -1.13 2.22 12.54
CA CYS A 70 -0.82 0.83 12.90
C CYS A 70 -2.08 -0.02 13.07
N THR A 71 -3.09 0.52 13.75
CA THR A 71 -4.33 -0.20 14.02
C THR A 71 -5.13 -0.48 12.74
N ILE A 72 -5.14 0.47 11.79
CA ILE A 72 -5.74 0.25 10.46
C ILE A 72 -5.03 -0.90 9.74
N ILE A 73 -3.69 -0.87 9.72
CA ILE A 73 -2.88 -1.89 9.08
C ILE A 73 -3.17 -3.25 9.72
N ASP A 74 -3.08 -3.36 11.05
CA ASP A 74 -3.32 -4.63 11.77
C ASP A 74 -4.73 -5.19 11.48
N ILE A 75 -5.76 -4.34 11.48
CA ILE A 75 -7.14 -4.77 11.19
C ILE A 75 -7.29 -5.26 9.75
N LEU A 76 -6.72 -4.56 8.78
CA LEU A 76 -6.90 -4.86 7.36
C LEU A 76 -5.98 -5.99 6.87
N ASP A 77 -4.76 -6.10 7.41
CA ASP A 77 -3.84 -7.21 7.12
C ASP A 77 -4.34 -8.52 7.74
N ASP A 78 -4.88 -8.52 8.97
CA ASP A 78 -5.45 -9.74 9.55
C ASP A 78 -6.75 -10.19 8.86
N ASP A 79 -7.34 -9.32 8.03
CA ASP A 79 -8.56 -9.58 7.25
C ASP A 79 -8.29 -9.99 5.79
N VAL A 80 -7.16 -10.66 5.51
CA VAL A 80 -6.84 -11.21 4.16
C VAL A 80 -7.98 -12.06 3.55
N SER A 81 -8.89 -12.59 4.36
CA SER A 81 -10.05 -13.37 3.90
C SER A 81 -11.34 -12.55 3.70
N GLY A 82 -11.34 -11.25 4.02
CA GLY A 82 -12.52 -10.37 4.04
C GLY A 82 -13.60 -10.79 5.04
N ALA A 83 -13.34 -11.81 5.87
CA ALA A 83 -14.32 -12.37 6.78
C ALA A 83 -14.67 -11.41 7.92
N TRP A 84 -13.73 -10.58 8.37
CA TRP A 84 -13.97 -9.60 9.43
C TRP A 84 -14.83 -8.44 8.90
N LEU A 85 -14.49 -7.86 7.74
CA LEU A 85 -15.31 -6.82 7.09
C LEU A 85 -16.73 -7.32 6.77
N LEU A 86 -16.84 -8.53 6.21
CA LEU A 86 -18.13 -9.14 5.83
C LEU A 86 -18.98 -9.55 7.03
N GLN A 87 -18.37 -9.97 8.16
CA GLN A 87 -19.11 -10.31 9.38
C GLN A 87 -19.63 -9.06 10.08
N HIS A 88 -18.85 -7.98 10.18
CA HIS A 88 -19.30 -6.75 10.83
C HIS A 88 -20.33 -5.99 9.97
N GLN A 89 -20.23 -6.03 8.63
CA GLN A 89 -21.28 -5.51 7.75
C GLN A 89 -22.61 -6.28 7.86
N ARG A 90 -22.58 -7.57 8.25
CA ARG A 90 -23.79 -8.41 8.36
C ARG A 90 -24.45 -8.36 9.73
N VAL A 91 -23.70 -8.08 10.80
CA VAL A 91 -24.20 -8.09 12.19
C VAL A 91 -24.58 -6.68 12.67
N GLU A 92 -23.90 -5.64 12.19
CA GLU A 92 -24.18 -4.24 12.54
C GLU A 92 -24.29 -3.45 11.22
N ALA A 93 -25.51 -3.26 10.71
CA ALA A 93 -25.82 -2.63 9.42
C ALA A 93 -25.31 -1.17 9.23
N ASP A 94 -24.58 -0.62 10.21
CA ASP A 94 -24.11 0.76 10.28
C ASP A 94 -22.58 0.89 10.38
N VAL A 95 -21.79 -0.19 10.29
CA VAL A 95 -20.40 -0.17 10.81
C VAL A 95 -19.28 0.05 9.79
N LEU A 96 -19.50 0.00 8.47
CA LEU A 96 -18.66 0.64 7.44
C LEU A 96 -19.39 0.57 6.11
N ASN A 97 -20.14 1.62 5.77
CA ASN A 97 -20.63 1.81 4.42
C ASN A 97 -19.43 2.14 3.50
N ALA A 98 -19.58 1.95 2.19
CA ALA A 98 -18.55 2.33 1.21
C ALA A 98 -18.18 3.84 1.27
N SER A 99 -19.01 4.67 1.91
CA SER A 99 -18.71 6.07 2.28
C SER A 99 -17.61 6.20 3.32
N ASP A 100 -17.48 5.22 4.21
CA ASP A 100 -16.67 5.32 5.43
C ASP A 100 -15.21 4.98 5.14
N VAL A 101 -14.95 4.10 4.17
CA VAL A 101 -13.60 3.83 3.66
C VAL A 101 -13.03 5.08 2.96
N SER A 102 -13.81 5.75 2.11
CA SER A 102 -13.35 7.00 1.47
C SER A 102 -13.09 8.11 2.47
N LEU A 103 -13.91 8.22 3.51
CA LEU A 103 -13.69 9.15 4.61
C LEU A 103 -12.41 8.82 5.36
N LEU A 104 -12.17 7.55 5.69
CA LEU A 104 -10.95 7.11 6.36
C LEU A 104 -9.70 7.37 5.50
N MET A 105 -9.77 7.08 4.20
CA MET A 105 -8.70 7.42 3.25
C MET A 105 -8.41 8.92 3.24
N ASP A 106 -9.44 9.77 3.16
CA ASP A 106 -9.26 11.22 3.23
C ASP A 106 -8.60 11.64 4.54
N MET A 107 -9.02 11.07 5.67
CA MET A 107 -8.41 11.35 6.97
C MET A 107 -6.95 10.91 7.07
N VAL A 108 -6.58 9.78 6.47
CA VAL A 108 -5.18 9.34 6.37
C VAL A 108 -4.37 10.35 5.56
N VAL A 109 -4.87 10.76 4.38
CA VAL A 109 -4.22 11.78 3.54
C VAL A 109 -4.08 13.11 4.30
N GLN A 110 -5.13 13.60 4.95
CA GLN A 110 -5.07 14.83 5.75
C GLN A 110 -4.03 14.73 6.86
N SER A 111 -3.95 13.58 7.54
CA SER A 111 -2.97 13.35 8.60
C SER A 111 -1.54 13.31 8.05
N MET A 112 -1.33 12.68 6.88
CA MET A 112 -0.04 12.70 6.19
C MET A 112 0.37 14.13 5.79
N LEU A 113 -0.55 14.94 5.27
CA LEU A 113 -0.29 16.33 4.91
C LEU A 113 0.05 17.19 6.14
N LEU A 114 -0.66 16.98 7.25
CA LEU A 114 -0.42 17.68 8.52
C LEU A 114 0.95 17.31 9.12
N HIS A 115 1.33 16.03 9.06
CA HIS A 115 2.58 15.50 9.63
C HIS A 115 3.60 15.16 8.55
N LYS A 116 3.77 16.04 7.55
CA LYS A 116 4.61 15.80 6.37
C LYS A 116 6.08 15.47 6.66
N GLU A 117 6.61 15.97 7.77
CA GLU A 117 8.01 15.75 8.20
C GLU A 117 8.20 14.41 8.93
N GLU A 118 7.11 13.74 9.31
CA GLU A 118 7.15 12.48 10.07
C GLU A 118 7.24 11.28 9.14
N THR A 119 8.46 10.86 8.77
CA THR A 119 8.71 9.77 7.80
C THR A 119 7.94 8.49 8.11
N MET A 120 7.83 8.12 9.40
CA MET A 120 7.09 6.93 9.81
C MET A 120 5.59 7.02 9.52
N LEU A 121 5.01 8.22 9.65
CA LEU A 121 3.62 8.47 9.31
C LEU A 121 3.40 8.46 7.81
N GLN A 122 4.32 9.02 7.02
CA GLN A 122 4.23 8.99 5.56
C GLN A 122 4.24 7.54 5.04
N ARG A 123 5.20 6.75 5.53
CA ARG A 123 5.30 5.33 5.22
C ARG A 123 4.03 4.56 5.57
N ARG A 124 3.57 4.64 6.82
CA ARG A 124 2.38 3.89 7.29
C ARG A 124 1.10 4.39 6.65
N GLY A 125 1.00 5.69 6.38
CA GLY A 125 -0.12 6.29 5.68
C GLY A 125 -0.25 5.72 4.27
N CYS A 126 0.86 5.63 3.51
CA CYS A 126 0.86 4.96 2.21
C CYS A 126 0.41 3.50 2.31
N HIS A 127 0.89 2.77 3.32
CA HIS A 127 0.47 1.38 3.54
C HIS A 127 -1.04 1.27 3.84
N CYS A 128 -1.57 2.14 4.71
CA CYS A 128 -3.02 2.21 4.99
C CYS A 128 -3.82 2.47 3.70
N LEU A 129 -3.38 3.41 2.87
CA LEU A 129 -4.03 3.75 1.61
C LEU A 129 -4.00 2.58 0.64
N ALA A 130 -2.86 1.88 0.52
CA ALA A 130 -2.73 0.69 -0.30
C ALA A 130 -3.74 -0.39 0.08
N LEU A 131 -3.89 -0.66 1.38
CA LEU A 131 -4.86 -1.64 1.89
C LEU A 131 -6.31 -1.20 1.63
N MET A 132 -6.64 0.08 1.84
CA MET A 132 -8.00 0.59 1.63
C MET A 132 -8.39 0.67 0.14
N VAL A 133 -7.45 0.97 -0.76
CA VAL A 133 -7.69 0.92 -2.22
C VAL A 133 -8.16 -0.46 -2.66
N ARG A 134 -7.66 -1.53 -2.03
CA ARG A 134 -8.09 -2.91 -2.35
C ARG A 134 -9.54 -3.21 -1.95
N LEU A 135 -10.10 -2.44 -1.01
CA LEU A 135 -11.46 -2.65 -0.50
C LEU A 135 -12.52 -1.96 -1.37
N LYS A 136 -12.13 -1.07 -2.29
CA LYS A 136 -13.05 -0.24 -3.06
C LYS A 136 -12.58 -0.04 -4.49
N HIS A 137 -13.51 -0.19 -5.44
CA HIS A 137 -13.23 0.13 -6.84
C HIS A 137 -12.91 1.63 -6.99
N LEU A 138 -11.85 1.94 -7.73
CA LEU A 138 -11.32 3.29 -7.89
C LEU A 138 -12.35 4.25 -8.47
N HIS A 139 -13.22 3.77 -9.37
CA HIS A 139 -14.28 4.59 -9.96
C HIS A 139 -15.36 5.05 -8.97
N LEU A 140 -15.36 4.53 -7.75
CA LEU A 140 -16.25 4.95 -6.66
C LEU A 140 -15.58 5.96 -5.71
N LEU A 141 -14.32 6.30 -5.93
CA LEU A 141 -13.59 7.28 -5.14
C LEU A 141 -13.73 8.68 -5.78
N PRO A 142 -13.87 9.74 -4.96
CA PRO A 142 -13.81 11.11 -5.47
C PRO A 142 -12.49 11.37 -6.19
N GLN A 143 -12.53 12.01 -7.37
CA GLN A 143 -11.33 12.31 -8.15
C GLN A 143 -10.32 13.15 -7.35
N GLU A 144 -10.79 14.12 -6.56
CA GLU A 144 -9.93 14.94 -5.70
C GLU A 144 -9.17 14.10 -4.68
N LEU A 145 -9.81 13.08 -4.09
CA LEU A 145 -9.16 12.17 -3.16
C LEU A 145 -8.08 11.35 -3.87
N LEU A 146 -8.36 10.83 -5.07
CA LEU A 146 -7.37 10.11 -5.88
C LEU A 146 -6.14 10.97 -6.22
N CYS A 147 -6.35 12.23 -6.61
CA CYS A 147 -5.26 13.16 -6.88
C CYS A 147 -4.40 13.40 -5.63
N ARG A 148 -5.02 13.61 -4.47
CA ARG A 148 -4.29 13.82 -3.21
C ARG A 148 -3.55 12.57 -2.73
N ILE A 149 -4.09 11.37 -2.99
CA ILE A 149 -3.37 10.11 -2.73
C ILE A 149 -2.11 10.02 -3.60
N ILE A 150 -2.20 10.35 -4.90
CA ILE A 150 -1.04 10.41 -5.79
C ILE A 150 0.00 11.40 -5.25
N GLU A 151 -0.42 12.60 -4.88
CA GLU A 151 0.48 13.65 -4.38
C GLU A 151 1.26 13.21 -3.13
N VAL A 152 0.58 12.61 -2.13
CA VAL A 152 1.25 12.15 -0.91
C VAL A 152 2.13 10.92 -1.17
N ALA A 153 1.71 10.02 -2.07
CA ALA A 153 2.51 8.85 -2.43
C ALA A 153 3.80 9.28 -3.13
N LEU A 154 3.73 10.15 -4.15
CA LEU A 154 4.91 10.66 -4.87
C LEU A 154 5.84 11.47 -3.95
N SER A 155 5.27 12.31 -3.08
CA SER A 155 6.05 13.05 -2.08
C SER A 155 6.78 12.10 -1.12
N THR A 156 6.14 11.00 -0.73
CA THR A 156 6.74 9.98 0.14
C THR A 156 7.86 9.21 -0.56
N ILE A 157 7.68 8.84 -1.84
CA ILE A 157 8.72 8.21 -2.68
C ILE A 157 9.96 9.10 -2.73
N ALA A 158 9.78 10.42 -2.86
CA ALA A 158 10.89 11.37 -2.97
C ALA A 158 11.78 11.48 -1.71
N THR A 159 11.37 10.91 -0.57
CA THR A 159 12.15 10.96 0.69
C THR A 159 13.32 9.98 0.78
N THR A 160 13.48 9.09 -0.22
CA THR A 160 14.57 8.08 -0.34
C THR A 160 14.73 7.13 0.85
N SER A 161 13.80 7.11 1.82
CA SER A 161 13.84 6.15 2.92
C SER A 161 13.34 4.78 2.44
N PRO A 162 14.06 3.66 2.72
CA PRO A 162 13.70 2.34 2.20
C PRO A 162 12.23 1.96 2.46
N GLY A 163 11.78 2.16 3.69
CA GLY A 163 10.41 1.85 4.07
C GLY A 163 9.38 2.76 3.40
N SER A 164 9.68 4.05 3.27
CA SER A 164 8.82 5.01 2.58
C SER A 164 8.66 4.64 1.12
N VAL A 165 9.76 4.38 0.40
CA VAL A 165 9.73 4.05 -1.02
C VAL A 165 8.98 2.75 -1.27
N ARG A 166 9.22 1.72 -0.44
CA ARG A 166 8.47 0.46 -0.51
C ARG A 166 6.96 0.69 -0.36
N ASP A 167 6.52 1.30 0.73
CA ASP A 167 5.09 1.37 1.05
C ASP A 167 4.32 2.36 0.15
N SER A 168 4.98 3.42 -0.32
CA SER A 168 4.40 4.36 -1.29
C SER A 168 4.35 3.78 -2.71
N SER A 169 5.37 3.03 -3.13
CA SER A 169 5.32 2.27 -4.39
C SER A 169 4.25 1.18 -4.33
N TYR A 170 4.12 0.48 -3.21
CA TYR A 170 3.02 -0.47 -2.98
C TYR A 170 1.64 0.21 -3.08
N CYS A 171 1.48 1.41 -2.51
CA CYS A 171 0.25 2.19 -2.67
C CYS A 171 -0.06 2.51 -4.14
N LEU A 172 0.93 2.99 -4.90
CA LEU A 172 0.74 3.28 -6.33
C LEU A 172 0.43 2.00 -7.12
N ARG A 173 1.14 0.90 -6.84
CA ARG A 173 0.87 -0.42 -7.42
C ARG A 173 -0.58 -0.84 -7.21
N GLN A 174 -1.10 -0.75 -5.98
CA GLN A 174 -2.50 -1.12 -5.69
C GLN A 174 -3.52 -0.26 -6.44
N MET A 175 -3.19 1.00 -6.76
CA MET A 175 -4.04 1.87 -7.61
C MET A 175 -3.91 1.55 -9.10
N LEU A 176 -2.80 0.94 -9.52
CA LEU A 176 -2.48 0.68 -10.91
C LEU A 176 -2.83 -0.75 -11.34
N GLU A 177 -2.93 -1.70 -10.41
CA GLU A 177 -3.30 -3.09 -10.68
C GLU A 177 -4.78 -3.25 -11.06
N ALA A 178 -5.06 -4.19 -11.97
CA ALA A 178 -6.43 -4.55 -12.30
C ALA A 178 -7.16 -5.21 -11.15
N GLN A 179 -8.26 -4.60 -10.73
CA GLN A 179 -9.27 -5.26 -9.89
C GLN A 179 -10.24 -6.07 -10.75
N VAL A 180 -10.71 -7.20 -10.22
CA VAL A 180 -11.67 -8.07 -10.88
C VAL A 180 -13.05 -7.40 -10.91
N CYS A 181 -13.34 -6.71 -12.01
CA CYS A 181 -14.64 -6.09 -12.29
C CYS A 181 -15.31 -6.78 -13.49
N ARG A 182 -16.64 -6.65 -13.64
CA ARG A 182 -17.39 -7.22 -14.77
C ARG A 182 -18.30 -6.18 -15.42
N GLY A 183 -18.51 -6.30 -16.73
CA GLY A 183 -19.45 -5.46 -17.48
C GLY A 183 -19.08 -3.97 -17.46
N GLU A 184 -20.07 -3.11 -17.23
CA GLU A 184 -19.89 -1.65 -17.24
C GLU A 184 -18.94 -1.14 -16.14
N GLU A 185 -18.88 -1.80 -14.99
CA GLU A 185 -17.97 -1.42 -13.90
C GLU A 185 -16.51 -1.59 -14.30
N ALA A 186 -16.18 -2.65 -15.05
CA ALA A 186 -14.83 -2.86 -15.57
C ALA A 186 -14.40 -1.73 -16.52
N GLN A 187 -15.33 -1.21 -17.32
CA GLN A 187 -15.05 -0.09 -18.22
C GLN A 187 -14.81 1.21 -17.45
N LYS A 188 -15.61 1.50 -16.42
CA LYS A 188 -15.43 2.69 -15.57
C LYS A 188 -14.13 2.62 -14.79
N GLU A 189 -13.80 1.45 -14.25
CA GLU A 189 -12.56 1.22 -13.53
C GLU A 189 -11.34 1.44 -14.43
N GLU A 190 -11.37 0.91 -15.65
CA GLU A 190 -10.27 1.09 -16.62
C GLU A 190 -10.14 2.55 -17.10
N GLN A 191 -11.25 3.27 -17.25
CA GLN A 191 -11.23 4.71 -17.57
C GLN A 191 -10.53 5.52 -16.46
N VAL A 192 -10.87 5.25 -15.21
CA VAL A 192 -10.23 5.92 -14.06
C VAL A 192 -8.76 5.53 -13.97
N ARG A 193 -8.42 4.24 -14.14
CA ARG A 193 -7.03 3.78 -14.15
C ARG A 193 -6.21 4.43 -15.27
N THR A 194 -6.78 4.56 -16.46
CA THR A 194 -6.13 5.26 -17.58
C THR A 194 -5.85 6.73 -17.23
N ALA A 195 -6.82 7.42 -16.62
CA ALA A 195 -6.64 8.79 -16.16
C ALA A 195 -5.56 8.90 -15.06
N LEU A 196 -5.53 7.96 -14.11
CA LEU A 196 -4.51 7.89 -13.06
C LEU A 196 -3.11 7.69 -13.66
N LYS A 197 -2.95 6.78 -14.63
CA LYS A 197 -1.68 6.58 -15.35
C LYS A 197 -1.20 7.87 -16.01
N LEU A 198 -2.09 8.59 -16.70
CA LEU A 198 -1.74 9.87 -17.34
C LEU A 198 -1.34 10.94 -16.31
N GLU A 199 -2.04 11.01 -15.19
CA GLU A 199 -1.72 11.96 -14.12
C GLU A 199 -0.38 11.64 -13.45
N LEU A 200 -0.08 10.37 -13.18
CA LEU A 200 1.22 9.92 -12.68
C LEU A 200 2.36 10.27 -13.64
N HIS A 201 2.16 10.08 -14.95
CA HIS A 201 3.14 10.53 -15.95
C HIS A 201 3.34 12.05 -15.91
N ARG A 202 2.25 12.82 -15.84
CA ARG A 202 2.29 14.28 -15.78
C ARG A 202 3.05 14.80 -14.55
N GLN A 203 2.94 14.10 -13.42
CA GLN A 203 3.66 14.44 -12.19
C GLN A 203 5.10 13.88 -12.13
N GLY A 204 5.58 13.22 -13.19
CA GLY A 204 6.94 12.72 -13.26
C GLY A 204 7.19 11.43 -12.46
N ALA A 205 6.15 10.65 -12.16
CA ALA A 205 6.26 9.42 -11.38
C ALA A 205 7.27 8.43 -11.95
N VAL A 206 7.30 8.27 -13.28
CA VAL A 206 8.24 7.36 -13.97
C VAL A 206 9.70 7.76 -13.70
N ALA A 207 10.04 9.03 -13.87
CA ALA A 207 11.40 9.52 -13.63
C ALA A 207 11.80 9.36 -12.15
N LEU A 208 10.87 9.63 -11.24
CA LEU A 208 11.10 9.46 -9.81
C LEU A 208 11.33 7.98 -9.43
N LEU A 209 10.54 7.06 -9.98
CA LEU A 209 10.70 5.61 -9.77
C LEU A 209 12.05 5.11 -10.28
N HIS A 210 12.48 5.55 -11.47
CA HIS A 210 13.82 5.26 -11.98
C HIS A 210 14.92 5.80 -11.07
N GLN A 211 14.80 7.06 -10.63
CA GLN A 211 15.75 7.67 -9.70
C GLN A 211 15.87 6.89 -8.38
N GLN A 212 14.76 6.41 -7.82
CA GLN A 212 14.82 5.57 -6.62
C GLN A 212 15.49 4.23 -6.91
N MET A 213 15.21 3.62 -8.07
CA MET A 213 15.87 2.38 -8.47
C MET A 213 17.39 2.55 -8.55
N ASP A 214 17.86 3.60 -9.24
CA ASP A 214 19.28 3.96 -9.32
C ASP A 214 19.89 4.11 -7.92
N TYR A 215 19.23 4.90 -7.05
CA TYR A 215 19.71 5.15 -5.69
C TYR A 215 19.87 3.86 -4.86
N PHE A 216 18.87 2.97 -4.87
CA PHE A 216 18.93 1.74 -4.06
C PHE A 216 19.88 0.69 -4.64
N LEU A 217 20.15 0.73 -5.94
CA LEU A 217 21.15 -0.15 -6.57
C LEU A 217 22.58 0.23 -6.20
N GLU A 218 22.84 1.51 -5.89
CA GLU A 218 24.17 1.99 -5.47
C GLU A 218 24.49 1.70 -4.00
N LEU A 219 23.53 1.20 -3.20
CA LEU A 219 23.75 0.86 -1.80
C LEU A 219 24.50 -0.47 -1.65
N GLU A 220 25.47 -0.52 -0.73
CA GLU A 220 26.24 -1.74 -0.43
C GLU A 220 25.35 -2.94 -0.02
N ASP A 221 24.17 -2.68 0.53
CA ASP A 221 23.21 -3.68 0.98
C ASP A 221 21.94 -3.76 0.12
N ALA A 222 22.03 -3.39 -1.16
CA ALA A 222 20.91 -3.42 -2.12
C ALA A 222 20.05 -4.70 -2.04
N TYR A 223 20.64 -5.87 -1.82
CA TYR A 223 19.92 -7.14 -1.70
C TYR A 223 18.86 -7.15 -0.57
N ARG A 224 19.08 -6.38 0.52
CA ARG A 224 18.12 -6.24 1.64
C ARG A 224 16.89 -5.43 1.26
N HIS A 225 16.92 -4.79 0.10
CA HIS A 225 15.89 -3.91 -0.42
C HIS A 225 15.16 -4.51 -1.63
N SER A 226 15.23 -5.83 -1.81
CA SER A 226 14.53 -6.55 -2.89
C SER A 226 13.03 -6.23 -3.01
N GLU A 227 12.34 -6.01 -1.88
CA GLU A 227 10.94 -5.58 -1.88
C GLU A 227 10.74 -4.22 -2.57
N ILE A 228 11.69 -3.29 -2.47
CA ILE A 228 11.59 -1.98 -3.13
C ILE A 228 11.65 -2.14 -4.64
N PHE A 229 12.58 -2.96 -5.12
CA PHE A 229 12.76 -3.25 -6.53
C PHE A 229 11.51 -3.90 -7.14
N GLU A 230 10.87 -4.81 -6.40
CA GLU A 230 9.62 -5.43 -6.80
C GLU A 230 8.49 -4.39 -6.96
N GLU A 231 8.29 -3.53 -5.97
CA GLU A 231 7.21 -2.54 -5.99
C GLU A 231 7.42 -1.47 -7.06
N ILE A 232 8.66 -1.01 -7.26
CA ILE A 232 9.02 -0.08 -8.33
C ILE A 232 8.80 -0.73 -9.71
N ALA A 233 9.23 -1.99 -9.89
CA ALA A 233 9.07 -2.71 -11.14
C ALA A 233 7.59 -2.90 -11.50
N ALA A 234 6.74 -3.23 -10.52
CA ALA A 234 5.30 -3.36 -10.71
C ALA A 234 4.67 -2.03 -11.16
N CYS A 235 5.07 -0.91 -10.55
CA CYS A 235 4.60 0.42 -10.96
C CYS A 235 5.03 0.76 -12.39
N LEU A 236 6.31 0.57 -12.73
CA LEU A 236 6.85 0.84 -14.06
C LEU A 236 6.20 -0.05 -15.14
N PHE A 237 5.94 -1.31 -14.81
CA PHE A 237 5.17 -2.22 -15.66
C PHE A 237 3.77 -1.66 -15.94
N ALA A 238 3.05 -1.22 -14.91
CA ALA A 238 1.69 -0.74 -15.09
C ALA A 238 1.63 0.61 -15.84
N LEU A 239 2.63 1.47 -15.66
CA LEU A 239 2.72 2.80 -16.28
C LEU A 239 3.18 2.73 -17.75
N ASN A 240 4.30 2.05 -18.02
CA ASN A 240 4.94 2.06 -19.34
C ASN A 240 4.68 0.78 -20.14
N GLY A 241 4.05 -0.22 -19.53
CA GLY A 241 3.82 -1.53 -20.12
C GLY A 241 4.99 -2.50 -19.93
N PRO A 242 4.76 -3.79 -20.25
CA PRO A 242 5.69 -4.87 -19.97
C PRO A 242 7.06 -4.72 -20.66
N LEU A 243 7.09 -4.27 -21.92
CA LEU A 243 8.34 -4.14 -22.67
C LEU A 243 9.22 -3.01 -22.14
N ALA A 244 8.63 -1.87 -21.80
CA ALA A 244 9.40 -0.76 -21.26
C ALA A 244 9.95 -1.09 -19.86
N ALA A 245 9.18 -1.80 -19.03
CA ALA A 245 9.65 -2.31 -17.75
C ALA A 245 10.78 -3.33 -17.91
N LEU A 246 10.69 -4.24 -18.90
CA LEU A 246 11.77 -5.17 -19.23
C LEU A 246 13.03 -4.45 -19.71
N SER A 247 12.92 -3.50 -20.63
CA SER A 247 14.08 -2.74 -21.13
C SER A 247 14.73 -1.89 -20.06
N ALA A 248 13.94 -1.31 -19.16
CA ALA A 248 14.45 -0.69 -17.95
C ALA A 248 15.24 -1.69 -17.11
N TRP A 249 14.69 -2.89 -16.90
CA TRP A 249 15.36 -3.94 -16.13
C TRP A 249 16.69 -4.38 -16.74
N ASP A 250 16.72 -4.62 -18.06
CA ASP A 250 17.93 -4.97 -18.77
C ASP A 250 19.00 -3.89 -18.58
N HIS A 251 18.62 -2.61 -18.59
CA HIS A 251 19.55 -1.52 -18.29
C HIS A 251 20.15 -1.64 -16.87
N TYR A 252 19.30 -1.84 -15.85
CA TYR A 252 19.76 -1.98 -14.46
C TYR A 252 20.59 -3.24 -14.21
N LEU A 253 20.33 -4.30 -14.96
CA LEU A 253 21.11 -5.54 -14.88
C LEU A 253 22.46 -5.45 -15.59
N LEU A 254 22.57 -4.61 -16.63
CA LEU A 254 23.81 -4.35 -17.35
C LEU A 254 24.71 -3.32 -16.64
N VAL A 255 24.14 -2.44 -15.82
CA VAL A 255 24.91 -1.47 -15.02
C VAL A 255 25.57 -2.20 -13.84
N SER A 256 26.83 -2.57 -14.09
CA SER A 256 27.79 -3.38 -13.34
C SER A 256 28.13 -2.96 -11.88
N LEU A 257 27.19 -2.40 -11.10
CA LEU A 257 27.50 -1.82 -9.77
C LEU A 257 27.22 -2.75 -8.58
N VAL A 258 26.46 -3.83 -8.77
CA VAL A 258 26.13 -4.78 -7.70
C VAL A 258 26.97 -6.05 -7.83
N ASP A 259 27.40 -6.61 -6.70
CA ASP A 259 28.06 -7.91 -6.64
C ASP A 259 27.18 -9.04 -7.24
N VAL A 260 27.75 -10.23 -7.40
CA VAL A 260 27.03 -11.37 -8.02
C VAL A 260 25.70 -11.64 -7.31
N ASP A 261 25.70 -11.58 -5.97
CA ASP A 261 24.53 -11.88 -5.15
C ASP A 261 23.43 -10.83 -5.33
N GLY A 262 23.76 -9.54 -5.27
CA GLY A 262 22.77 -8.47 -5.42
C GLY A 262 22.15 -8.41 -6.83
N ARG A 263 22.87 -8.83 -7.88
CA ARG A 263 22.29 -9.00 -9.22
C ARG A 263 21.19 -10.07 -9.24
N VAL A 264 21.38 -11.18 -8.54
CA VAL A 264 20.38 -12.26 -8.45
C VAL A 264 19.10 -11.77 -7.77
N PHE A 265 19.22 -10.97 -6.70
CA PHE A 265 18.05 -10.42 -6.00
C PHE A 265 17.26 -9.43 -6.85
N VAL A 266 17.94 -8.53 -7.55
CA VAL A 266 17.29 -7.59 -8.47
C VAL A 266 16.61 -8.38 -9.60
N ARG A 267 17.29 -9.34 -10.25
CA ARG A 267 16.67 -10.24 -11.24
C ARG A 267 15.40 -10.91 -10.70
N GLY A 268 15.49 -11.53 -9.52
CA GLY A 268 14.37 -12.21 -8.88
C GLY A 268 13.19 -11.29 -8.60
N ALA A 269 13.44 -10.08 -8.07
CA ALA A 269 12.41 -9.09 -7.77
C ALA A 269 11.69 -8.61 -9.04
N GLY A 270 12.43 -8.28 -10.10
CA GLY A 270 11.85 -7.86 -11.38
C GLY A 270 11.04 -8.97 -12.05
N MET A 271 11.55 -10.21 -12.04
CA MET A 271 10.80 -11.37 -12.55
C MET A 271 9.52 -11.60 -11.75
N LYS A 272 9.60 -11.58 -10.42
CA LYS A 272 8.42 -11.73 -9.56
C LYS A 272 7.36 -10.67 -9.89
N ALA A 273 7.76 -9.40 -9.99
CA ALA A 273 6.85 -8.31 -10.36
C ALA A 273 6.17 -8.57 -11.72
N ILE A 274 6.93 -8.95 -12.76
CA ILE A 274 6.37 -9.26 -14.08
C ILE A 274 5.36 -10.41 -14.02
N PHE A 275 5.67 -11.49 -13.29
CA PHE A 275 4.77 -12.63 -13.15
C PHE A 275 3.52 -12.28 -12.34
N GLU A 276 3.63 -11.50 -11.28
CA GLU A 276 2.49 -11.07 -10.47
C GLU A 276 1.57 -10.13 -11.24
N MET A 277 2.13 -9.10 -11.89
CA MET A 277 1.39 -8.18 -12.76
C MET A 277 0.76 -8.92 -13.93
N GLY A 278 1.49 -9.88 -14.49
CA GLY A 278 1.01 -10.74 -15.56
C GLY A 278 -0.13 -11.68 -15.19
N ARG A 279 -0.11 -12.19 -13.96
CA ARG A 279 -1.19 -12.99 -13.41
C ARG A 279 -2.45 -12.13 -13.21
N ALA A 280 -2.28 -10.87 -12.80
CA ALA A 280 -3.39 -9.93 -12.65
C ALA A 280 -3.97 -9.49 -14.01
N GLU A 281 -3.11 -9.31 -15.03
CA GLU A 281 -3.49 -8.82 -16.37
C GLU A 281 -2.89 -9.66 -17.50
N ALA A 282 -3.38 -10.90 -17.67
CA ALA A 282 -2.84 -11.82 -18.68
C ALA A 282 -2.89 -11.28 -20.12
N SER A 283 -3.91 -10.49 -20.44
CA SER A 283 -4.06 -9.83 -21.75
C SER A 283 -2.94 -8.85 -22.07
N THR A 284 -2.31 -8.27 -21.05
CA THR A 284 -1.23 -7.28 -21.20
C THR A 284 0.10 -7.99 -21.52
N LEU A 285 0.31 -9.22 -21.03
CA LEU A 285 1.51 -10.01 -21.33
C LEU A 285 1.44 -10.78 -22.65
N GLN A 286 0.26 -11.25 -23.06
CA GLN A 286 0.12 -12.15 -24.21
C GLN A 286 0.80 -11.65 -25.49
N PRO A 287 0.73 -10.34 -25.86
CA PRO A 287 1.38 -9.84 -27.06
C PRO A 287 2.92 -9.84 -27.00
N VAL A 288 3.48 -9.92 -25.79
CA VAL A 288 4.92 -9.74 -25.52
C VAL A 288 5.57 -10.95 -24.84
N ALA A 289 4.84 -12.06 -24.77
CA ALA A 289 5.25 -13.27 -24.07
C ALA A 289 6.57 -13.84 -24.61
N GLY A 290 6.82 -13.71 -25.92
CA GLY A 290 8.07 -14.15 -26.54
C GLY A 290 9.29 -13.34 -26.08
N GLN A 291 9.16 -12.01 -25.96
CA GLN A 291 10.23 -11.16 -25.44
C GLN A 291 10.48 -11.40 -23.96
N ILE A 292 9.42 -11.58 -23.17
CA ILE A 292 9.55 -11.93 -21.75
C ILE A 292 10.27 -13.27 -21.60
N LEU A 293 9.87 -14.28 -22.38
CA LEU A 293 10.52 -15.59 -22.34
C LEU A 293 12.01 -15.49 -22.72
N ALA A 294 12.35 -14.69 -23.74
CA ALA A 294 13.74 -14.47 -24.14
C ALA A 294 14.56 -13.77 -23.04
N ALA A 295 13.99 -12.75 -22.37
CA ALA A 295 14.63 -12.07 -21.24
C ALA A 295 14.86 -13.04 -20.07
N VAL A 296 13.84 -13.83 -19.71
CA VAL A 296 13.93 -14.88 -18.67
C VAL A 296 15.01 -15.91 -19.03
N GLN A 297 15.07 -16.37 -20.28
CA GLN A 297 16.09 -17.31 -20.75
C GLN A 297 17.50 -16.71 -20.70
N SER A 298 17.65 -15.42 -21.05
CA SER A 298 18.92 -14.71 -20.91
C SER A 298 19.36 -14.66 -19.45
N PHE A 299 18.45 -14.40 -18.52
CA PHE A 299 18.76 -14.36 -17.09
C PHE A 299 19.24 -15.71 -16.55
N LEU A 300 18.61 -16.81 -17.01
CA LEU A 300 19.01 -18.18 -16.63
C LEU A 300 20.34 -18.61 -17.27
N ALA A 301 20.73 -18.03 -18.40
CA ALA A 301 21.98 -18.36 -19.08
C ALA A 301 23.21 -17.64 -18.48
N ASP A 302 22.98 -16.48 -17.83
CA ASP A 302 24.01 -15.66 -17.19
C ASP A 302 24.33 -16.07 -15.73
N ASP A 303 23.68 -17.12 -15.19
CA ASP A 303 23.99 -17.72 -13.89
C ASP A 303 24.87 -18.99 -14.11
N PRO A 304 26.21 -18.90 -14.03
CA PRO A 304 27.04 -20.07 -13.92
C PRO A 304 26.90 -20.62 -12.50
N GLU A 305 26.70 -21.94 -12.37
CA GLU A 305 26.75 -22.69 -11.10
C GLU A 305 27.83 -22.22 -10.13
#